data_AF-A0A2D4ZQS5-F1
#
_entry.id   AF-A0A2D4ZQS5-F1
#
_cell.length_a   1.000
_cell.length_b   1.000
_cell.length_c   1.000
_cell.angle_alpha   90.00
_cell.angle_beta   90.00
_cell.angle_gamma   90.00
#
_symmetry.space_group_name_H-M   'P 1'
#
loop_
_entity.id
_entity.type
_entity.pdbx_description
1 polymer ?
#
loop_
_entity_poly.entity_id
_entity_poly.type
_entity_poly.pdbx_seq_one_letter_code
_entity_poly.pdbx_strand_id
1 'polypeptide(L)'
;MSKTPTKKNTYFENYDLYSDRDPKDTIRIKYATLDDVKDTIKKLERLYKKGEYKHNRISQVVNVMTQRLKVINPNDERYKLSSKYFEFLKNRTKEKNEEKRKKLVFNF
;
A
#
# COMPACT_ATOMS: atom_id res chain seq x y z
N MET A 1 -27.04 -3.78 -21.24
CA MET A 1 -25.59 -3.79 -20.96
C MET A 1 -25.04 -5.17 -21.30
N SER A 2 -24.16 -5.29 -22.29
CA SER A 2 -23.47 -6.54 -22.61
C SER A 2 -22.48 -6.86 -21.50
N LYS A 3 -22.81 -7.83 -20.63
CA LYS A 3 -21.88 -8.35 -19.63
C LYS A 3 -20.96 -9.35 -20.33
N THR A 4 -19.66 -9.15 -20.25
CA THR A 4 -18.66 -10.12 -20.72
C THR A 4 -18.95 -11.47 -20.05
N PRO A 5 -18.97 -12.59 -20.79
CA PRO A 5 -19.23 -13.91 -20.22
C PRO A 5 -18.16 -14.24 -19.16
N THR A 6 -18.59 -14.66 -17.96
CA THR A 6 -17.66 -15.14 -16.94
C THR A 6 -16.97 -16.41 -17.43
N LYS A 7 -15.63 -16.40 -17.43
CA LYS A 7 -14.80 -17.53 -17.85
C LYS A 7 -15.08 -18.73 -16.93
N LYS A 8 -15.55 -19.85 -17.49
CA LYS A 8 -15.96 -21.04 -16.72
C LYS A 8 -14.77 -21.80 -16.10
N ASN A 9 -13.60 -21.75 -16.74
CA ASN A 9 -12.38 -22.41 -16.28
C ASN A 9 -11.30 -21.36 -16.03
N THR A 10 -11.00 -21.07 -14.77
CA THR A 10 -9.90 -20.20 -14.35
C THR A 10 -8.58 -20.98 -14.30
N TYR A 11 -7.44 -20.31 -14.52
CA TYR A 11 -6.12 -20.95 -14.46
C TYR A 11 -5.79 -21.45 -13.04
N PHE A 12 -6.23 -20.71 -12.01
CA PHE A 12 -6.24 -21.20 -10.62
C PHE A 12 -7.64 -21.66 -10.24
N GLU A 13 -7.75 -22.45 -9.17
CA GLU A 13 -9.02 -23.04 -8.71
C GLU A 13 -10.16 -22.02 -8.54
N ASN A 14 -9.86 -20.75 -8.23
CA ASN A 14 -10.87 -19.76 -7.86
C ASN A 14 -10.65 -18.34 -8.45
N TYR A 15 -9.59 -18.11 -9.24
CA TYR A 15 -9.32 -16.80 -9.85
C TYR A 15 -8.36 -16.89 -11.04
N ASP A 16 -8.34 -15.85 -11.89
CA ASP A 16 -7.35 -15.69 -12.96
C ASP A 16 -6.33 -14.62 -12.53
N LEU A 17 -5.07 -14.71 -12.98
CA LEU A 17 -3.99 -13.78 -12.61
C LEU A 17 -4.34 -12.31 -12.88
N TYR A 18 -5.17 -12.10 -13.91
CA TYR A 18 -5.64 -10.78 -14.34
C TYR A 18 -7.06 -10.45 -13.86
N SER A 19 -7.70 -11.32 -13.07
CA SER A 19 -9.00 -11.05 -12.48
C SER A 19 -8.83 -10.44 -11.09
N ASP A 20 -9.30 -9.21 -10.92
CA ASP A 20 -9.40 -8.59 -9.61
C ASP A 20 -10.49 -9.28 -8.79
N ARG A 21 -10.08 -10.16 -7.87
CA ARG A 21 -10.97 -10.96 -7.04
C ARG A 21 -11.78 -10.10 -6.06
N ASP A 22 -11.23 -8.96 -5.64
CA ASP A 22 -11.92 -8.01 -4.77
C ASP A 22 -11.54 -6.55 -5.11
N PRO A 23 -12.26 -5.91 -6.04
CA PRO A 23 -11.98 -4.53 -6.44
C PRO A 23 -12.17 -3.50 -5.32
N LYS A 24 -12.82 -3.87 -4.20
CA LYS A 24 -13.00 -2.98 -3.05
C LYS A 24 -11.72 -2.87 -2.21
N ASP A 25 -10.84 -3.87 -2.25
CA ASP A 25 -9.57 -3.87 -1.51
C ASP A 25 -8.45 -3.09 -2.24
N THR A 26 -8.73 -2.57 -3.44
CA THR A 26 -7.75 -1.84 -4.25
C THR A 26 -7.52 -0.41 -3.73
N ILE A 27 -6.36 -0.18 -3.11
CA ILE A 27 -5.90 1.16 -2.71
C ILE A 27 -5.15 1.83 -3.86
N ARG A 28 -5.75 2.85 -4.47
CA ARG A 28 -5.07 3.67 -5.49
C ARG A 28 -3.96 4.52 -4.85
N ILE A 29 -2.74 4.35 -5.35
CA ILE A 29 -1.52 5.08 -4.96
C ILE A 29 -1.02 5.96 -6.10
N LYS A 30 -0.45 7.12 -5.76
CA LYS A 30 0.26 7.99 -6.71
C LYS A 30 1.68 8.19 -6.20
N TYR A 31 2.66 8.18 -7.09
CA TYR A 31 4.08 8.34 -6.75
C TYR A 31 4.86 9.06 -7.86
N ALA A 32 4.15 9.82 -8.70
CA ALA A 32 4.77 10.52 -9.83
C ALA A 32 5.61 11.70 -9.35
N THR A 33 5.12 12.48 -8.39
CA THR A 33 5.86 13.60 -7.78
C THR A 33 6.19 13.33 -6.31
N LEU A 34 7.04 14.16 -5.72
CA LEU A 34 7.37 14.07 -4.30
C LEU A 34 6.14 14.38 -3.42
N ASP A 35 5.29 15.31 -3.84
CA ASP A 35 4.04 15.62 -3.15
C ASP A 35 3.01 14.48 -3.28
N ASP A 36 2.93 13.80 -4.43
CA ASP A 36 2.10 12.61 -4.57
C ASP A 36 2.49 11.50 -3.57
N VAL A 37 3.81 11.33 -3.34
CA VAL A 37 4.31 10.36 -2.35
C VAL A 37 3.89 10.79 -0.94
N LYS A 38 4.06 12.08 -0.59
CA LYS A 38 3.63 12.60 0.72
C LYS A 38 2.13 12.41 0.93
N ASP A 39 1.32 12.71 -0.07
CA ASP A 39 -0.13 12.60 0.01
C ASP A 39 -0.60 11.14 0.05
N THR A 40 0.09 10.25 -0.66
CA THR A 40 -0.14 8.80 -0.54
C THR A 40 0.19 8.31 0.87
N ILE A 41 1.30 8.74 1.47
CA ILE A 41 1.64 8.41 2.86
C ILE A 41 0.57 8.92 3.83
N LYS A 42 0.14 10.18 3.72
CA LYS A 42 -0.94 10.75 4.55
C LYS A 42 -2.24 9.98 4.41
N LYS A 43 -2.61 9.60 3.18
CA LYS A 43 -3.81 8.80 2.88
C LYS A 43 -3.72 7.44 3.58
N LEU A 44 -2.59 6.74 3.48
CA LEU A 44 -2.37 5.43 4.10
C LEU A 44 -2.43 5.49 5.63
N GLU A 45 -1.83 6.52 6.24
CA GLU A 45 -1.92 6.75 7.68
C GLU A 45 -3.37 7.01 8.14
N ARG A 46 -4.12 7.81 7.38
CA ARG A 46 -5.55 8.06 7.65
C ARG A 46 -6.36 6.78 7.60
N LEU A 47 -6.16 5.96 6.56
CA LEU A 47 -6.85 4.68 6.38
C LEU A 47 -6.55 3.70 7.53
N TYR A 48 -5.29 3.63 7.94
CA TYR A 48 -4.89 2.80 9.08
C TYR A 48 -5.51 3.26 10.40
N LYS A 49 -5.44 4.56 10.69
CA LYS A 49 -5.93 5.12 11.95
C LYS A 49 -7.44 5.03 12.08
N LYS A 50 -8.17 5.10 10.96
CA LYS A 50 -9.62 4.84 10.90
C LYS A 50 -9.99 3.36 11.04
N GLY A 51 -9.04 2.45 10.96
CA GLY A 51 -9.30 1.01 11.00
C GLY A 51 -9.89 0.44 9.71
N GLU A 52 -9.91 1.21 8.61
CA GLU A 52 -10.41 0.75 7.31
C GLU A 52 -9.52 -0.36 6.73
N TYR A 53 -8.21 -0.27 6.97
CA TYR A 53 -7.24 -1.27 6.53
C TYR A 53 -6.30 -1.68 7.66
N LYS A 54 -5.98 -2.98 7.70
CA LYS A 54 -5.01 -3.55 8.64
C LYS A 54 -3.59 -3.06 8.34
N HIS A 55 -2.76 -3.01 9.38
CA HIS A 55 -1.37 -2.54 9.26
C HIS A 55 -0.54 -3.30 8.22
N ASN A 56 -0.71 -4.62 8.15
CA ASN A 56 -0.03 -5.48 7.18
C ASN A 56 -0.33 -5.07 5.73
N ARG A 57 -1.59 -4.74 5.42
CA ARG A 57 -2.02 -4.30 4.10
C ARG A 57 -1.36 -2.97 3.72
N ILE A 58 -1.33 -2.02 4.65
CA ILE A 58 -0.64 -0.74 4.46
C ILE A 58 0.86 -0.96 4.20
N SER A 59 1.51 -1.84 4.98
CA SER A 59 2.93 -2.18 4.79
C SER A 59 3.21 -2.82 3.43
N GLN A 60 2.34 -3.70 2.95
CA GLN A 60 2.44 -4.29 1.61
C GLN A 60 2.36 -3.23 0.51
N VAL A 61 1.39 -2.31 0.60
CA VAL A 61 1.21 -1.23 -0.40
C VAL A 61 2.43 -0.32 -0.44
N VAL A 62 2.98 0.05 0.72
CA VAL A 62 4.21 0.85 0.81
C VAL A 62 5.40 0.10 0.24
N ASN A 63 5.54 -1.20 0.51
CA ASN A 63 6.61 -2.01 -0.08
C ASN A 63 6.53 -1.99 -1.61
N VAL A 64 5.34 -2.19 -2.19
CA VAL A 64 5.15 -2.12 -3.65
C VAL A 64 5.55 -0.75 -4.20
N MET A 65 5.12 0.35 -3.56
CA MET A 65 5.49 1.71 -3.95
C MET A 65 7.02 1.91 -3.90
N THR A 66 7.65 1.50 -2.80
CA THR A 66 9.10 1.61 -2.60
C THR A 66 9.89 0.82 -3.64
N GLN A 67 9.49 -0.43 -3.94
CA GLN A 67 10.17 -1.25 -4.96
C GLN A 67 10.04 -0.63 -6.36
N ARG A 68 8.86 -0.11 -6.71
CA ARG A 68 8.66 0.58 -7.99
C ARG A 68 9.55 1.81 -8.11
N LEU A 69 9.61 2.64 -7.06
CA LEU A 69 10.50 3.80 -7.02
C LEU A 69 11.98 3.41 -7.07
N LYS A 70 12.36 2.32 -6.40
CA LYS A 70 13.73 1.79 -6.42
C LYS A 70 14.18 1.39 -7.83
N VAL A 71 13.30 0.72 -8.58
CA VAL A 71 13.56 0.30 -9.96
C VAL A 71 13.66 1.51 -10.90
N ILE A 72 12.85 2.55 -10.67
CA ILE A 72 12.88 3.78 -11.46
C ILE A 72 14.19 4.54 -11.22
N ASN A 73 14.47 4.92 -9.97
CA ASN A 73 15.68 5.63 -9.60
C ASN A 73 15.95 5.51 -8.09
N PRO A 74 16.99 4.78 -7.66
CA PRO A 74 17.30 4.58 -6.25
C PRO A 74 17.87 5.83 -5.55
N ASN A 75 18.35 6.84 -6.30
CA ASN A 75 18.91 8.06 -5.73
C ASN A 75 17.87 9.18 -5.55
N ASP A 76 16.65 8.95 -6.03
CA ASP A 76 15.54 9.89 -6.00
C ASP A 76 15.06 10.17 -4.57
N GLU A 77 14.71 11.43 -4.31
CA GLU A 77 14.11 11.86 -3.04
C GLU A 77 12.78 11.15 -2.76
N ARG A 78 12.00 10.84 -3.79
CA ARG A 78 10.76 10.05 -3.70
C ARG A 78 11.02 8.68 -3.09
N TYR A 79 12.07 8.00 -3.57
CA TYR A 79 12.46 6.69 -3.06
C TYR A 79 12.95 6.80 -1.62
N LYS A 80 13.81 7.78 -1.31
CA LYS A 80 14.33 8.00 0.05
C LYS A 80 13.18 8.22 1.05
N LEU A 81 12.19 9.04 0.69
CA LEU A 81 11.01 9.29 1.51
C LEU A 81 10.17 8.02 1.71
N SER A 82 9.89 7.28 0.63
CA SER A 82 9.14 6.03 0.69
C SER A 82 9.85 4.97 1.55
N SER A 83 11.18 4.87 1.42
CA SER A 83 12.01 3.96 2.20
C SER A 83 12.00 4.33 3.69
N LYS A 84 12.14 5.62 4.03
CA LYS A 84 12.05 6.13 5.40
C LYS A 84 10.70 5.78 6.03
N TYR A 85 9.60 5.95 5.29
CA TYR A 85 8.27 5.56 5.77
C TYR A 85 8.13 4.03 5.92
N PHE A 86 8.69 3.25 5.00
CA PHE A 86 8.68 1.80 5.10
C PHE A 86 9.42 1.29 6.34
N GLU A 87 10.57 1.88 6.68
CA GLU A 87 11.30 1.57 7.92
C GLU A 87 10.50 1.95 9.17
N PHE A 88 9.82 3.09 9.15
CA PHE A 88 8.89 3.46 10.22
C PHE A 88 7.80 2.39 10.42
N LEU A 89 7.20 1.89 9.34
CA LEU A 89 6.20 0.82 9.43
C LEU A 89 6.77 -0.50 9.97
N LYS A 90 8.02 -0.84 9.61
CA LYS A 90 8.70 -2.01 10.21
C LYS A 90 8.87 -1.85 11.72
N ASN A 91 9.31 -0.68 12.18
CA ASN A 91 9.45 -0.40 13.60
C ASN A 91 8.09 -0.41 14.31
N ARG A 92 7.06 0.15 13.68
CA ARG A 92 5.67 0.11 14.16
C ARG A 92 5.13 -1.32 14.30
N THR A 93 5.55 -2.25 13.45
CA THR A 93 5.14 -3.66 13.53
C THR A 93 5.64 -4.35 14.82
N LYS A 94 6.76 -3.88 15.40
CA LYS A 94 7.34 -4.45 16.63
C LYS A 94 6.43 -4.21 17.85
N GLU A 95 5.69 -3.12 17.87
CA GLU A 95 4.72 -2.84 18.93
C GLU A 95 3.53 -3.80 18.80
N LYS A 96 3.30 -4.65 19.79
CA LYS A 96 2.23 -5.68 19.75
C LYS A 96 0.85 -5.10 20.07
N ASN A 97 0.78 -4.02 20.84
CA ASN A 97 -0.50 -3.41 21.21
C ASN A 97 -1.00 -2.49 20.08
N GLU A 98 -2.20 -2.76 19.55
CA GLU A 98 -2.79 -2.02 18.44
C GLU A 98 -3.05 -0.54 18.77
N GLU A 99 -3.47 -0.23 20.00
CA GLU A 99 -3.74 1.15 20.41
C GLU A 99 -2.44 1.98 20.45
N LYS A 100 -1.40 1.41 21.06
CA LYS A 100 -0.07 2.03 21.07
C LYS A 100 0.49 2.18 19.65
N ARG A 101 0.27 1.16 18.81
CA ARG A 101 0.67 1.16 17.40
C ARG A 101 -0.01 2.27 16.60
N LYS A 102 -1.29 2.57 16.85
CA LYS A 102 -2.04 3.66 16.18
C LYS A 102 -1.61 5.06 16.62
N LYS A 103 -1.07 5.19 17.84
CA LYS A 103 -0.54 6.46 18.37
C LYS A 103 0.78 6.88 17.74
N LEU A 104 1.54 5.96 17.16
CA LEU A 104 2.78 6.28 16.47
C LEU A 104 2.49 7.13 15.22
N VAL A 105 3.19 8.26 15.10
CA VAL A 105 3.04 9.20 13.99
C VAL A 105 4.35 9.23 13.19
N PHE A 106 4.22 9.20 11.87
CA PHE A 106 5.34 9.42 10.97
C PHE A 106 5.54 10.91 10.75
N ASN A 107 6.77 11.40 10.96
CA ASN A 107 7.18 12.76 10.65
C ASN A 107 8.04 12.75 9.38
N PHE A 108 7.71 13.66 8.47
CA PHE A 108 8.36 13.81 7.15
C PHE A 108 9.83 14.20 7.27
#